data_AF-A0A953R8N4-F1
#
_entry.id   AF-A0A953R8N4-F1
#
_cell.length_a   1.000
_cell.length_b   1.000
_cell.length_c   1.000
_cell.angle_alpha   90.00
_cell.angle_beta   90.00
_cell.angle_gamma   90.00
#
_symmetry.space_group_name_H-M   'P 1'
#
loop_
_entity.id
_entity.type
_entity.pdbx_description
1 polymer ?
#
loop_
_entity_poly.entity_id
_entity_poly.type
_entity_poly.pdbx_seq_one_letter_code
_entity_poly.pdbx_strand_id
1 'polypeptide(L)'
;MESMAERLSPRIYLRFHGRGWRVLVTYGALLDCEGAAGVEMLTAGEEVGRPSGRLLRAWLWAVLKRAGAEYSLVQAGALLTPRNHQAVHGALLRGWVASMPEPSTEGERGKALGWLECWALATSRDGLHLSDEAWLGMTPRLVHALSEQRLEAMRQGEYMLSKVAAAAANWGPHAPKPAIKDEYFMTHPWPVKKPEEQGASMGDEFMKFVGRWKQWNRQTT
;
A
#
# COMPACT_ATOMS: atom_id res chain seq x y z
N MET A 1 -13.58 19.34 4.42
CA MET A 1 -12.17 19.55 4.02
C MET A 1 -11.71 18.24 3.40
N GLU A 2 -11.25 18.23 2.15
CA GLU A 2 -10.81 16.98 1.49
C GLU A 2 -9.55 16.44 2.18
N SER A 3 -9.52 15.11 2.43
CA SER A 3 -8.43 14.42 3.10
C SER A 3 -7.17 14.32 2.23
N MET A 4 -6.01 14.03 2.82
CA MET A 4 -4.77 13.86 2.05
C MET A 4 -4.86 12.70 1.06
N ALA A 5 -5.49 11.59 1.46
CA ALA A 5 -5.75 10.46 0.58
C ALA A 5 -6.65 10.85 -0.60
N GLU A 6 -7.64 11.71 -0.37
CA GLU A 6 -8.47 12.25 -1.44
C GLU A 6 -7.70 13.16 -2.41
N ARG A 7 -6.63 13.82 -1.97
CA ARG A 7 -5.85 14.68 -2.87
C ARG A 7 -4.86 13.88 -3.70
N LEU A 8 -4.20 12.90 -3.09
CA LEU A 8 -3.03 12.23 -3.67
C LEU A 8 -3.38 10.92 -4.39
N SER A 9 -4.52 10.30 -4.11
CA SER A 9 -4.92 9.06 -4.80
C SER A 9 -5.66 9.31 -6.12
N PRO A 10 -5.49 8.44 -7.13
CA PRO A 10 -6.23 8.51 -8.39
C PRO A 10 -7.75 8.63 -8.20
N ARG A 11 -8.39 9.39 -9.09
CA ARG A 11 -9.84 9.61 -9.06
C ARG A 11 -10.57 8.48 -9.79
N ILE A 12 -10.99 7.47 -9.03
CA ILE A 12 -11.79 6.36 -9.54
C ILE A 12 -13.21 6.51 -8.98
N TYR A 13 -14.22 6.33 -9.82
CA TYR A 13 -15.62 6.49 -9.42
C TYR A 13 -16.48 5.30 -9.82
N LEU A 14 -17.44 5.00 -8.95
CA LEU A 14 -18.59 4.13 -9.21
C LEU A 14 -19.85 4.99 -9.34
N ARG A 15 -20.73 4.68 -10.30
CA ARG A 15 -21.99 5.40 -10.47
C ARG A 15 -23.16 4.52 -10.06
N PHE A 16 -23.92 4.99 -9.07
CA PHE A 16 -25.17 4.36 -8.62
C PHE A 16 -26.22 5.45 -8.42
N HIS A 17 -27.45 5.19 -8.88
CA HIS A 17 -28.58 6.13 -8.74
C HIS A 17 -28.26 7.57 -9.19
N GLY A 18 -27.52 7.73 -10.29
CA GLY A 18 -27.13 9.04 -10.83
C GLY A 18 -26.00 9.76 -10.06
N ARG A 19 -25.55 9.23 -8.90
CA ARG A 19 -24.46 9.79 -8.11
C ARG A 19 -23.15 9.03 -8.34
N GLY A 20 -22.05 9.79 -8.46
CA GLY A 20 -20.69 9.26 -8.48
C GLY A 20 -20.14 9.12 -7.06
N TRP A 21 -19.69 7.91 -6.73
CA TRP A 21 -19.05 7.58 -5.47
C TRP A 21 -17.57 7.35 -5.72
N ARG A 22 -16.72 8.06 -4.99
CA ARG A 22 -15.28 7.89 -5.11
C ARG A 22 -14.87 6.55 -4.52
N VAL A 23 -14.06 5.81 -5.27
CA VAL A 23 -13.42 4.59 -4.80
C VAL A 23 -12.07 4.97 -4.21
N LEU A 24 -11.96 4.91 -2.89
CA LEU A 24 -10.73 5.15 -2.15
C LEU A 24 -10.56 4.02 -1.13
N VAL A 25 -9.43 3.32 -1.18
CA VAL A 25 -9.18 2.15 -0.33
C VAL A 25 -8.20 2.53 0.77
N THR A 26 -8.74 3.17 1.80
CA THR A 26 -8.01 3.52 3.04
C THR A 26 -7.89 2.33 3.98
N TYR A 27 -7.00 2.40 4.99
CA TYR A 27 -6.94 1.40 6.07
C TYR A 27 -8.30 1.17 6.74
N GLY A 28 -9.08 2.22 6.98
CA GLY A 28 -10.44 2.07 7.53
C GLY A 28 -11.40 1.30 6.62
N ALA A 29 -11.29 1.47 5.30
CA ALA A 29 -12.09 0.71 4.33
C ALA A 29 -11.69 -0.76 4.28
N LEU A 30 -10.39 -1.04 4.39
CA LEU A 30 -9.84 -2.40 4.43
C LEU A 30 -10.29 -3.13 5.70
N LEU A 31 -10.22 -2.48 6.87
CA LEU A 31 -10.71 -3.05 8.14
C LEU A 31 -12.22 -3.29 8.14
N ASP A 32 -13.02 -2.34 7.64
CA ASP A 32 -14.47 -2.53 7.49
C ASP A 32 -14.77 -3.75 6.60
N CYS A 33 -14.07 -3.87 5.47
CA CYS A 33 -14.24 -4.98 4.54
C CYS A 33 -13.85 -6.32 5.18
N GLU A 34 -12.72 -6.38 5.88
CA GLU A 34 -12.27 -7.55 6.61
C GLU A 34 -13.28 -7.99 7.67
N GLY A 35 -13.78 -7.06 8.48
CA GLY A 35 -14.80 -7.37 9.50
C GLY A 35 -16.08 -7.96 8.90
N ALA A 36 -16.46 -7.58 7.68
CA ALA A 36 -17.65 -8.11 7.01
C ALA A 36 -17.37 -9.43 6.23
N ALA A 37 -16.21 -9.53 5.58
CA ALA A 37 -15.87 -10.66 4.70
C ALA A 37 -15.17 -11.82 5.44
N GLY A 38 -14.43 -11.53 6.51
CA GLY A 38 -13.52 -12.46 7.18
C GLY A 38 -12.25 -12.75 6.37
N VAL A 39 -11.78 -11.79 5.57
CA VAL A 39 -10.61 -11.91 4.69
C VAL A 39 -9.61 -10.81 5.03
N GLU A 40 -8.35 -11.17 5.26
CA GLU A 40 -7.29 -10.22 5.61
C GLU A 40 -6.93 -9.32 4.42
N MET A 41 -7.45 -8.10 4.41
CA MET A 41 -7.47 -7.28 3.19
C MET A 41 -6.10 -6.70 2.79
N LEU A 42 -5.12 -6.67 3.70
CA LEU A 42 -3.76 -6.22 3.41
C LEU A 42 -2.97 -7.24 2.57
N THR A 43 -3.28 -8.53 2.72
CA THR A 43 -2.56 -9.65 2.11
C THR A 43 -3.38 -10.39 1.04
N ALA A 44 -4.68 -10.06 0.89
CA ALA A 44 -5.66 -10.70 0.02
C ALA A 44 -5.48 -10.48 -1.50
N GLY A 45 -4.26 -10.39 -2.02
CA GLY A 45 -4.01 -10.09 -3.44
C GLY A 45 -4.69 -11.06 -4.42
N GLU A 46 -4.70 -12.35 -4.10
CA GLU A 46 -5.34 -13.39 -4.94
C GLU A 46 -6.86 -13.33 -4.86
N GLU A 47 -7.41 -13.21 -3.64
CA GLU A 47 -8.84 -13.13 -3.38
C GLU A 47 -9.45 -11.86 -3.95
N VAL A 48 -8.73 -10.74 -3.94
CA VAL A 48 -9.14 -9.49 -4.57
C VAL A 48 -9.15 -9.60 -6.10
N GLY A 49 -8.25 -10.41 -6.67
CA GLY A 49 -8.24 -10.72 -8.10
C GLY A 49 -9.44 -11.56 -8.55
N ARG A 50 -9.94 -12.46 -7.70
CA ARG A 50 -11.12 -13.30 -7.97
C ARG A 50 -12.05 -13.34 -6.75
N PRO A 51 -12.76 -12.23 -6.46
CA PRO A 51 -13.49 -12.11 -5.22
C PRO A 51 -14.71 -13.02 -5.21
N SER A 52 -14.92 -13.68 -4.06
CA SER A 52 -16.22 -14.28 -3.78
C SER A 52 -17.32 -13.22 -3.79
N GLY A 53 -18.56 -13.60 -4.06
CA GLY A 53 -19.70 -12.67 -3.99
C GLY A 53 -19.83 -11.99 -2.62
N ARG A 54 -19.43 -12.68 -1.55
CA ARG A 54 -19.36 -12.12 -0.18
C ARG A 54 -18.29 -11.03 -0.08
N LEU A 55 -17.08 -11.30 -0.57
CA LEU A 55 -15.97 -10.33 -0.54
C LEU A 55 -16.30 -9.10 -1.38
N LEU A 56 -16.78 -9.28 -2.61
CA LEU A 56 -17.12 -8.14 -3.47
C LEU A 56 -18.20 -7.25 -2.86
N ARG A 57 -19.19 -7.85 -2.20
CA ARG A 57 -20.25 -7.13 -1.48
C ARG A 57 -19.69 -6.33 -0.29
N ALA A 58 -18.89 -6.98 0.56
CA ALA A 58 -18.25 -6.36 1.71
C ALA A 58 -17.35 -5.19 1.28
N TRP A 59 -16.59 -5.39 0.21
CA TRP A 59 -15.68 -4.39 -0.30
C TRP A 59 -16.40 -3.19 -0.91
N LEU A 60 -17.43 -3.42 -1.73
CA LEU A 60 -18.28 -2.35 -2.24
C LEU A 60 -18.90 -1.55 -1.09
N TRP A 61 -19.46 -2.24 -0.09
CA TRP A 61 -20.05 -1.60 1.09
C TRP A 61 -19.05 -0.74 1.84
N ALA A 62 -17.86 -1.27 2.15
CA ALA A 62 -16.83 -0.55 2.90
C ALA A 62 -16.38 0.73 2.19
N VAL A 63 -16.15 0.65 0.87
CA VAL A 63 -15.78 1.82 0.06
C VAL A 63 -16.91 2.86 0.03
N LEU A 64 -18.15 2.43 -0.18
CA LEU A 64 -19.30 3.34 -0.21
C LEU A 64 -19.53 4.01 1.16
N LYS A 65 -19.45 3.25 2.25
CA LYS A 65 -19.55 3.75 3.63
C LYS A 65 -18.51 4.84 3.89
N ARG A 66 -17.25 4.62 3.51
CA ARG A 66 -16.17 5.61 3.68
C ARG A 66 -16.32 6.83 2.79
N ALA A 67 -16.98 6.69 1.64
CA ALA A 67 -17.39 7.81 0.78
C ALA A 67 -18.65 8.55 1.29
N GLY A 68 -19.19 8.19 2.46
CA GLY A 68 -20.35 8.83 3.08
C GLY A 68 -21.70 8.30 2.56
N ALA A 69 -21.74 7.11 1.98
CA ALA A 69 -23.00 6.48 1.59
C ALA A 69 -23.65 5.78 2.78
N GLU A 70 -24.96 5.93 2.92
CA GLU A 70 -25.76 5.30 3.98
C GLU A 70 -26.31 3.92 3.58
N TYR A 71 -25.55 3.16 2.79
CA TYR A 71 -25.96 1.81 2.42
C TYR A 71 -25.62 0.80 3.52
N SER A 72 -26.57 -0.05 3.86
CA SER A 72 -26.28 -1.29 4.58
C SER A 72 -25.51 -2.27 3.70
N LEU A 73 -24.86 -3.26 4.32
CA LEU A 73 -24.16 -4.32 3.58
C LEU A 73 -25.10 -5.06 2.59
N VAL A 74 -26.36 -5.26 2.98
CA VAL A 74 -27.38 -5.90 2.14
C VAL A 74 -27.73 -5.02 0.94
N GLN A 75 -27.94 -3.72 1.17
CA GLN A 75 -28.24 -2.75 0.11
C GLN A 75 -27.08 -2.62 -0.88
N ALA A 76 -25.83 -2.55 -0.38
CA ALA A 76 -24.65 -2.58 -1.24
C ALA A 76 -24.60 -3.86 -2.09
N GLY A 77 -25.00 -5.00 -1.53
CA GLY A 77 -25.16 -6.24 -2.27
C GLY A 77 -26.20 -6.18 -3.38
N ALA A 78 -27.32 -5.49 -3.15
CA ALA A 78 -28.36 -5.31 -4.15
C ALA A 78 -27.92 -4.41 -5.33
N LEU A 79 -26.90 -3.56 -5.13
CA LEU A 79 -26.29 -2.79 -6.22
C LEU A 79 -25.46 -3.66 -7.17
N LEU A 80 -25.05 -4.86 -6.74
CA LEU A 80 -24.32 -5.82 -7.57
C LEU A 80 -25.29 -6.65 -8.41
N THR A 81 -25.48 -6.24 -9.65
CA THR A 81 -26.29 -6.94 -10.66
C THR A 81 -25.39 -7.71 -11.63
N PRO A 82 -25.90 -8.74 -12.33
CA PRO A 82 -25.13 -9.43 -13.37
C PRO A 82 -24.59 -8.48 -14.45
N ARG A 83 -25.28 -7.36 -14.73
CA ARG A 83 -24.91 -6.39 -15.76
C ARG A 83 -23.76 -5.47 -15.37
N ASN A 84 -23.59 -5.17 -14.08
CA ASN A 84 -22.56 -4.22 -13.61
C ASN A 84 -21.46 -4.89 -12.78
N HIS A 85 -21.58 -6.18 -12.45
CA HIS A 85 -20.63 -6.92 -11.60
C HIS A 85 -19.17 -6.70 -12.01
N GLN A 86 -18.84 -6.93 -13.29
CA GLN A 86 -17.47 -6.78 -13.79
C GLN A 86 -16.98 -5.33 -13.73
N ALA A 87 -17.84 -4.36 -14.03
CA ALA A 87 -17.49 -2.94 -13.97
C ALA A 87 -17.20 -2.50 -12.53
N VAL A 88 -18.01 -2.98 -11.57
CA VAL A 88 -17.82 -2.70 -10.15
C VAL A 88 -16.54 -3.34 -9.63
N HIS A 89 -16.34 -4.63 -9.87
CA HIS A 89 -15.12 -5.33 -9.49
C HIS A 89 -13.89 -4.66 -10.09
N GLY A 90 -13.91 -4.33 -11.39
CA GLY A 90 -12.78 -3.66 -12.05
C GLY A 90 -12.48 -2.28 -11.46
N ALA A 91 -13.48 -1.50 -11.06
CA ALA A 91 -13.27 -0.20 -10.41
C ALA A 91 -12.70 -0.35 -9.00
N LEU A 92 -13.23 -1.28 -8.22
CA LEU A 92 -12.71 -1.61 -6.89
C LEU A 92 -11.25 -2.08 -6.98
N LEU A 93 -10.95 -3.02 -7.89
CA LEU A 93 -9.61 -3.53 -8.13
C LEU A 93 -8.61 -2.43 -8.49
N ARG A 94 -8.98 -1.52 -9.40
CA ARG A 94 -8.13 -0.35 -9.70
C ARG A 94 -7.91 0.53 -8.46
N GLY A 95 -8.94 0.70 -7.63
CA GLY A 95 -8.85 1.45 -6.38
C GLY A 95 -7.89 0.82 -5.39
N TRP A 96 -7.94 -0.51 -5.22
CA TRP A 96 -7.03 -1.25 -4.35
C TRP A 96 -5.60 -1.18 -4.87
N VAL A 97 -5.36 -1.47 -6.15
CA VAL A 97 -4.02 -1.36 -6.75
C VAL A 97 -3.42 0.03 -6.57
N ALA A 98 -4.22 1.08 -6.79
CA ALA A 98 -3.79 2.46 -6.58
C ALA A 98 -3.53 2.83 -5.11
N SER A 99 -4.07 2.06 -4.16
CA SER A 99 -3.98 2.34 -2.72
C SER A 99 -2.95 1.47 -2.01
N MET A 100 -2.56 0.33 -2.58
CA MET A 100 -1.53 -0.54 -2.04
C MET A 100 -0.12 -0.03 -2.40
N PRO A 101 0.88 -0.25 -1.53
CA PRO A 101 2.27 0.04 -1.84
C PRO A 101 2.72 -0.78 -3.06
N GLU A 102 3.67 -0.24 -3.81
CA GLU A 102 4.29 -0.99 -4.88
C GLU A 102 5.18 -2.09 -4.28
N PRO A 103 5.25 -3.27 -4.89
CA PRO A 103 6.16 -4.29 -4.42
C PRO A 103 7.59 -3.77 -4.53
N SER A 104 8.34 -3.88 -3.43
CA SER A 104 9.79 -3.66 -3.41
C SER A 104 10.45 -4.42 -4.57
N THR A 105 11.22 -3.72 -5.41
CA THR A 105 12.08 -4.34 -6.43
C THR A 105 13.31 -5.00 -5.83
N GLU A 106 13.64 -4.68 -4.58
CA GLU A 106 14.75 -5.31 -3.86
C GLU A 106 14.29 -6.70 -3.41
N GLY A 107 15.06 -7.74 -3.74
CA GLY A 107 14.81 -9.16 -3.42
C GLY A 107 14.57 -9.52 -1.94
N GLU A 108 14.48 -8.53 -1.05
CA GLU A 108 13.71 -8.66 0.17
C GLU A 108 12.23 -8.50 -0.19
N ARG A 109 11.54 -9.62 -0.38
CA ARG A 109 10.10 -9.67 -0.07
C ARG A 109 9.98 -9.27 1.40
N GLY A 110 9.95 -7.97 1.67
CA GLY A 110 9.68 -7.44 2.99
C GLY A 110 8.46 -8.17 3.49
N LYS A 111 8.61 -8.83 4.65
CA LYS A 111 7.54 -9.62 5.25
C LYS A 111 6.28 -8.75 5.19
N ALA A 112 5.23 -9.25 4.51
CA ALA A 112 3.98 -8.50 4.40
C ALA A 112 3.58 -8.06 5.81
N LEU A 113 3.52 -6.74 6.01
CA LEU A 113 3.26 -6.19 7.34
C LEU A 113 1.81 -6.53 7.69
N GLY A 114 1.62 -7.15 8.85
CA GLY A 114 0.30 -7.35 9.42
C GLY A 114 -0.31 -6.02 9.87
N TRP A 115 -1.55 -6.09 10.32
CA TRP A 115 -2.29 -4.93 10.80
C TRP A 115 -1.60 -4.22 11.97
N LEU A 116 -1.08 -4.99 12.92
CA LEU A 116 -0.43 -4.44 14.12
C LEU A 116 0.85 -3.71 13.75
N GLU A 117 1.65 -4.27 12.84
CA GLU A 117 2.87 -3.64 12.35
C GLU A 117 2.57 -2.36 11.56
N CYS A 118 1.55 -2.38 10.69
CA CYS A 118 1.12 -1.18 9.96
C CYS A 118 0.64 -0.08 10.92
N TRP A 119 -0.13 -0.43 11.95
CA TRP A 119 -0.62 0.52 12.94
C TRP A 119 0.53 1.07 13.80
N ALA A 120 1.43 0.21 14.28
CA ALA A 120 2.59 0.62 15.07
C ALA A 120 3.52 1.55 14.27
N LEU A 121 3.78 1.25 12.99
CA LEU A 121 4.54 2.13 12.10
C LEU A 121 3.89 3.51 11.96
N ALA A 122 2.56 3.54 11.86
CA ALA A 122 1.82 4.77 11.63
C ALA A 122 1.72 5.65 12.90
N THR A 123 1.45 5.05 14.06
CA THR A 123 1.01 5.80 15.25
C THR A 123 2.09 5.94 16.32
N SER A 124 3.12 5.08 16.31
CA SER A 124 4.16 5.12 17.35
C SER A 124 4.96 6.41 17.31
N ARG A 125 5.57 6.73 18.47
CA ARG A 125 6.49 7.85 18.63
C ARG A 125 7.78 7.69 17.82
N ASP A 126 8.15 6.47 17.46
CA ASP A 126 9.32 6.24 16.63
C ASP A 126 8.95 6.11 15.14
N GLY A 127 7.66 5.95 14.85
CA GLY A 127 7.05 5.90 13.52
C GLY A 127 6.55 7.25 13.02
N LEU A 128 5.35 7.29 12.40
CA LEU A 128 4.84 8.51 11.76
C LEU A 128 4.07 9.46 12.69
N HIS A 129 3.82 9.08 13.95
CA HIS A 129 3.03 9.86 14.92
C HIS A 129 1.65 10.31 14.42
N LEU A 130 1.02 9.51 13.57
CA LEU A 130 -0.32 9.78 13.10
C LEU A 130 -1.32 9.48 14.23
N SER A 131 -2.36 10.30 14.37
CA SER A 131 -3.53 9.92 15.16
C SER A 131 -4.24 8.73 14.51
N ASP A 132 -4.98 7.94 15.29
CA ASP A 132 -5.76 6.81 14.77
C ASP A 132 -6.71 7.21 13.63
N GLU A 133 -7.39 8.35 13.76
CA GLU A 133 -8.29 8.87 12.72
C GLU A 133 -7.54 9.18 11.41
N ALA A 134 -6.37 9.83 11.52
CA ALA A 134 -5.53 10.14 10.38
C ALA A 134 -5.03 8.86 9.69
N TRP A 135 -4.60 7.85 10.46
CA TRP A 135 -4.17 6.56 9.92
C TRP A 135 -5.32 5.85 9.19
N LEU A 136 -6.50 5.76 9.81
CA LEU A 136 -7.68 5.14 9.20
C LEU A 136 -8.12 5.85 7.91
N GLY A 137 -7.86 7.16 7.80
CA GLY A 137 -8.13 7.98 6.61
C GLY A 137 -7.05 7.90 5.52
N MET A 138 -5.93 7.22 5.76
CA MET A 138 -4.85 7.07 4.78
C MET A 138 -4.96 5.77 3.98
N THR A 139 -4.39 5.78 2.77
CA THR A 139 -4.15 4.56 2.01
C THR A 139 -2.84 3.91 2.45
N PRO A 140 -2.71 2.57 2.35
CA PRO A 140 -1.45 1.87 2.62
C PRO A 140 -0.24 2.46 1.88
N ARG A 141 -0.41 2.81 0.60
CA ARG A 141 0.62 3.45 -0.22
C ARG A 141 1.12 4.76 0.38
N LEU A 142 0.22 5.60 0.90
CA LEU A 142 0.60 6.89 1.47
C LEU A 142 1.38 6.73 2.78
N VAL A 143 0.95 5.80 3.65
CA VAL A 143 1.70 5.49 4.87
C VAL A 143 3.07 4.93 4.53
N HIS A 144 3.15 4.05 3.54
CA HIS A 144 4.43 3.50 3.08
C HIS A 144 5.36 4.62 2.55
N ALA A 145 4.87 5.48 1.66
CA ALA A 145 5.65 6.59 1.12
C ALA A 145 6.14 7.56 2.20
N LEU A 146 5.32 7.87 3.22
CA LEU A 146 5.73 8.68 4.35
C LEU A 146 6.80 8.00 5.20
N SER A 147 6.66 6.68 5.41
CA SER A 147 7.66 5.88 6.12
C SER A 147 8.99 5.87 5.39
N GLU A 148 9.00 5.68 4.07
CA GLU A 148 10.20 5.75 3.24
C GLU A 148 10.85 7.14 3.31
N GLN A 149 10.05 8.21 3.18
CA GLN A 149 10.56 9.57 3.29
C GLN A 149 11.19 9.86 4.66
N ARG A 150 10.57 9.37 5.74
CA ARG A 150 11.14 9.50 7.10
C ARG A 150 12.44 8.73 7.22
N LEU A 151 12.49 7.49 6.72
CA LEU A 151 13.69 6.67 6.74
C LEU A 151 14.83 7.34 5.96
N GLU A 152 14.55 7.90 4.80
CA GLU A 152 15.50 8.66 3.99
C GLU A 152 16.06 9.86 4.75
N ALA A 153 15.21 10.62 5.44
CA ALA A 153 15.65 11.75 6.27
C ALA A 153 16.55 11.30 7.44
N MET A 154 16.21 10.19 8.09
CA MET A 154 17.05 9.60 9.15
C MET A 154 18.41 9.16 8.58
N ARG A 155 18.42 8.47 7.43
CA ARG A 155 19.66 8.05 6.73
C ARG A 155 20.56 9.24 6.40
N GLN A 156 19.99 10.34 5.92
CA GLN A 156 20.75 11.56 5.64
C GLN A 156 21.38 12.15 6.91
N GLY A 157 20.62 12.21 8.01
CA GLY A 157 21.14 12.66 9.31
C GLY A 157 22.26 11.75 9.85
N GLU A 158 22.04 10.43 9.81
CA GLU A 158 23.04 9.44 10.21
C GLU A 158 24.29 9.51 9.35
N TYR A 159 24.15 9.67 8.03
CA TYR A 159 25.30 9.78 7.13
C TYR A 159 26.22 10.94 7.50
N MET A 160 25.65 12.11 7.81
CA MET A 160 26.43 13.27 8.24
C MET A 160 27.17 13.02 9.56
N LEU A 161 26.51 12.40 10.54
CA LEU A 161 27.13 12.02 11.81
C LEU A 161 28.22 10.96 11.62
N SER A 162 27.96 9.97 10.78
CA SER A 162 28.87 8.89 10.43
C SER A 162 30.14 9.38 9.76
N LYS A 163 30.07 10.40 8.89
CA LYS A 163 31.25 11.05 8.32
C LYS A 163 32.14 11.67 9.39
N VAL A 164 31.55 12.37 10.36
CA VAL A 164 32.30 12.98 11.47
C VAL A 164 32.90 11.90 12.36
N ALA A 165 32.14 10.86 12.71
CA ALA A 165 32.60 9.76 13.53
C ALA A 165 33.76 8.99 12.88
N ALA A 166 33.63 8.65 11.59
CA ALA A 166 34.69 7.99 10.83
C ALA A 166 35.94 8.87 10.70
N ALA A 167 35.78 10.18 10.47
CA ALA A 167 36.91 11.11 10.47
C ALA A 167 37.60 11.15 11.84
N ALA A 168 36.85 11.31 12.93
CA ALA A 168 37.42 11.31 14.28
C ALA A 168 38.16 10.00 14.61
N ALA A 169 37.57 8.85 14.25
CA ALA A 169 38.16 7.54 14.50
C ALA A 169 39.43 7.29 13.67
N ASN A 170 39.44 7.71 12.40
CA ASN A 170 40.54 7.45 11.47
C ASN A 170 41.71 8.45 11.60
N TRP A 171 41.49 9.61 12.20
CA TRP A 171 42.53 10.63 12.42
C TRP A 171 42.97 10.74 13.89
N GLY A 172 42.51 9.83 14.75
CA GLY A 172 42.93 9.74 16.15
C GLY A 172 44.34 9.13 16.31
N PRO A 173 44.96 9.27 17.49
CA PRO A 173 46.30 8.74 17.77
C PRO A 173 46.38 7.21 17.69
N HIS A 174 45.24 6.51 17.67
CA HIS A 174 45.12 5.04 17.60
C HIS A 174 44.26 4.63 16.38
N ALA A 175 44.48 5.30 15.24
CA ALA A 175 43.71 5.06 14.04
C ALA A 175 43.80 3.59 13.57
N PRO A 176 42.65 2.94 13.28
CA PRO A 176 42.62 1.56 12.83
C PRO A 176 43.18 1.39 11.41
N LYS A 177 43.80 0.24 11.16
CA LYS A 177 44.20 -0.23 9.81
C LYS A 177 43.51 -1.58 9.55
N PRO A 178 42.54 -1.68 8.62
CA PRO A 178 42.08 -0.65 7.68
C PRO A 178 41.25 0.46 8.32
N ALA A 179 41.16 1.60 7.63
CA ALA A 179 40.31 2.72 8.03
C ALA A 179 38.84 2.30 8.10
N ILE A 180 38.11 2.77 9.11
CA ILE A 180 36.69 2.50 9.29
C ILE A 180 35.92 3.35 8.27
N LYS A 181 34.99 2.72 7.54
CA LYS A 181 34.07 3.44 6.65
C LYS A 181 32.95 4.09 7.46
N ASP A 182 32.48 5.24 6.99
CA ASP A 182 31.31 5.94 7.52
C ASP A 182 30.07 5.04 7.64
N GLU A 183 29.82 4.18 6.66
CA GLU A 183 28.68 3.24 6.67
C GLU A 183 28.61 2.37 7.95
N TYR A 184 29.74 2.09 8.61
CA TYR A 184 29.77 1.32 9.87
C TYR A 184 29.09 2.01 11.06
N PHE A 185 28.95 3.33 11.01
CA PHE A 185 28.32 4.12 12.06
C PHE A 185 26.83 4.39 11.79
N MET A 186 26.31 3.99 10.63
CA MET A 186 24.90 4.14 10.29
C MET A 186 24.08 3.00 10.91
N THR A 187 22.96 3.34 11.53
CA THR A 187 21.99 2.34 12.02
C THR A 187 21.10 1.86 10.88
N HIS A 188 20.81 2.76 9.95
CA HIS A 188 20.03 2.50 8.73
C HIS A 188 20.93 2.64 7.51
N PRO A 189 21.66 1.59 7.10
CA PRO A 189 22.51 1.68 5.91
C PRO A 189 21.68 1.92 4.64
N TRP A 190 22.34 2.47 3.63
CA TRP A 190 21.77 2.61 2.29
C TRP A 190 21.53 1.22 1.69
N PRO A 191 20.42 1.02 0.94
CA PRO A 191 20.21 -0.23 0.26
C PRO A 191 21.32 -0.47 -0.77
N VAL A 192 21.94 -1.65 -0.71
CA VAL A 192 23.00 -2.04 -1.65
C VAL A 192 22.33 -2.50 -2.94
N LYS A 193 22.42 -1.68 -4.00
CA LYS A 193 21.92 -2.07 -5.33
C LYS A 193 22.69 -3.29 -5.83
N LYS A 194 22.04 -4.46 -5.87
CA LYS A 194 22.59 -5.64 -6.56
C LYS A 194 22.54 -5.41 -8.08
N PRO A 195 23.59 -5.74 -8.85
CA PRO A 195 23.64 -5.49 -10.29
C PRO A 195 22.57 -6.24 -11.13
N GLU A 196 21.89 -7.25 -10.59
CA GLU A 196 21.11 -8.22 -11.38
C GLU A 196 19.59 -8.01 -11.39
N GLU A 197 19.02 -7.05 -10.64
CA GLU A 197 17.55 -6.94 -10.47
C GLU A 197 16.90 -5.84 -11.35
N GLN A 198 17.37 -5.67 -12.60
CA GLN A 198 16.63 -4.93 -13.65
C GLN A 198 15.85 -5.92 -14.52
N GLY A 199 14.77 -6.52 -14.02
CA GLY A 199 14.21 -7.64 -14.77
C GLY A 199 12.84 -8.20 -14.41
N ALA A 200 11.91 -7.40 -13.89
CA ALA A 200 10.46 -7.52 -14.12
C ALA A 200 9.74 -6.62 -13.12
N SER A 201 9.01 -5.61 -13.62
CA SER A 201 8.05 -4.93 -12.75
C SER A 201 6.86 -5.87 -12.52
N MET A 202 6.29 -5.89 -11.31
CA MET A 202 5.01 -6.58 -11.09
C MET A 202 3.90 -6.02 -12.00
N GLY A 203 4.06 -4.79 -12.51
CA GLY A 203 3.25 -4.24 -13.60
C GLY A 203 3.29 -5.11 -14.86
N ASP A 204 4.44 -5.69 -15.21
CA ASP A 204 4.58 -6.59 -16.37
C ASP A 204 4.00 -7.97 -16.09
N GLU A 205 4.13 -8.52 -14.88
CA GLU A 205 3.51 -9.80 -14.52
C GLU A 205 1.98 -9.69 -14.36
N PHE A 206 1.50 -8.58 -13.80
CA PHE A 206 0.08 -8.28 -13.66
C PHE A 206 -0.54 -7.90 -15.02
N MET A 207 0.16 -7.17 -15.89
CA MET A 207 -0.30 -6.93 -17.27
C MET A 207 -0.27 -8.22 -18.10
N LYS A 208 0.67 -9.14 -17.85
CA LYS A 208 0.61 -10.51 -18.39
C LYS A 208 -0.57 -11.31 -17.83
N PHE A 209 -0.98 -11.08 -16.58
CA PHE A 209 -2.17 -11.71 -15.99
C PHE A 209 -3.47 -11.14 -16.58
N VAL A 210 -3.60 -9.80 -16.66
CA VAL A 210 -4.73 -9.10 -17.30
C VAL A 210 -4.80 -9.40 -18.80
N GLY A 211 -3.65 -9.54 -19.47
CA GLY A 211 -3.54 -9.98 -20.86
C GLY A 211 -4.03 -11.41 -21.06
N ARG A 212 -3.62 -12.35 -20.20
CA ARG A 212 -4.11 -13.75 -20.20
C ARG A 212 -5.62 -13.83 -19.91
N TRP A 213 -6.15 -12.97 -19.04
CA TRP A 213 -7.59 -12.86 -18.75
C TRP A 213 -8.40 -12.39 -19.97
N LYS A 214 -7.90 -11.43 -20.76
CA LYS A 214 -8.52 -11.00 -22.02
C LYS A 214 -8.49 -12.10 -23.10
N GLN A 215 -7.45 -12.92 -23.14
CA GLN A 215 -7.32 -14.02 -24.10
C GLN A 215 -8.30 -15.17 -23.81
N TRP A 216 -8.50 -15.51 -22.53
CA TRP A 216 -9.44 -16.56 -22.12
C TRP A 216 -10.89 -16.18 -22.45
N ASN A 217 -11.30 -14.92 -22.21
CA ASN A 217 -12.65 -14.45 -22.55
C ASN A 217 -12.93 -14.40 -24.07
N ARG A 218 -11.92 -14.41 -24.93
CA ARG A 218 -12.11 -14.52 -26.39
C ARG A 218 -12.32 -15.96 -26.87
N GLN A 219 -12.00 -16.95 -26.05
CA GLN A 219 -12.16 -18.37 -26.36
C GLN A 219 -13.46 -18.96 -25.81
N THR A 220 -14.16 -18.23 -24.93
CA THR A 220 -15.41 -18.66 -24.26
C THR A 220 -16.65 -17.88 -24.72
N THR A 221 -16.58 -17.18 -25.85
CA THR A 221 -17.72 -16.61 -26.60
C THR A 221 -17.74 -17.21 -27.98
#